data_AF-A0A238YY35-F1
#
_entry.id   AF-A0A238YY35-F1
#
_cell.length_a   1.000
_cell.length_b   1.000
_cell.length_c   1.000
_cell.angle_alpha   90.00
_cell.angle_beta   90.00
_cell.angle_gamma   90.00
#
_symmetry.space_group_name_H-M   'P 1'
#
loop_
_entity.id
_entity.type
_entity.pdbx_description
1 polymer ?
#
loop_
_entity_poly.entity_id
_entity_poly.type
_entity_poly.pdbx_seq_one_letter_code
_entity_poly.pdbx_strand_id
1 'polypeptide(L)'
;MWCDYRFRAYPDRTGVAAEVERHIDIHRQAYNHTRYEYQTLDTDEDNIGSAYQHQKRLTEWKDEWPVFSKVHSKALQKTVERFYDNLSNLSEKKQNGHKVGWLNWKSPSEYQSLTYSQSGFELKNTSGRTATI
;
A
#
# COMPACT_ATOMS: atom_id res chain seq x y z
N MET A 1 15.16 14.76 4.53
CA MET A 1 13.81 15.26 4.88
C MET A 1 12.95 15.09 3.64
N TRP A 2 12.04 14.11 3.64
CA TRP A 2 11.16 13.86 2.50
C TRP A 2 9.91 14.72 2.68
N CYS A 3 9.66 15.66 1.75
CA CYS A 3 8.42 16.43 1.76
C CYS A 3 7.31 15.58 1.13
N ASP A 4 6.45 15.00 1.96
CA ASP A 4 5.16 14.47 1.50
C ASP A 4 4.18 15.62 1.30
N TYR A 5 3.81 15.89 0.05
CA TYR A 5 2.82 16.91 -0.27
C TYR A 5 1.41 16.36 -0.01
N ARG A 6 0.65 17.05 0.86
CA ARG A 6 -0.75 16.70 1.16
C ARG A 6 -1.70 17.59 0.37
N PHE A 7 -2.34 17.03 -0.65
CA PHE A 7 -3.37 17.71 -1.43
C PHE A 7 -4.78 17.29 -0.99
N ARG A 8 -5.69 18.25 -0.84
CA ARG A 8 -7.12 17.96 -0.64
C ARG A 8 -7.80 17.80 -2.00
N ALA A 9 -8.30 16.59 -2.27
CA ALA A 9 -9.10 16.32 -3.47
C ALA A 9 -10.59 16.55 -3.19
N TYR A 10 -11.34 16.96 -4.21
CA TYR A 10 -12.82 17.06 -4.21
C TYR A 10 -13.39 16.10 -5.26
N PRO A 11 -13.30 14.78 -5.04
CA PRO A 11 -13.65 13.75 -6.03
C PRO A 11 -15.16 13.65 -6.30
N ASP A 12 -15.99 14.19 -5.41
CA ASP A 12 -17.44 14.34 -5.57
C ASP A 12 -17.80 15.24 -6.76
N ARG A 13 -17.00 16.29 -7.00
CA ARG A 13 -17.24 17.25 -8.08
C ARG A 13 -16.91 16.73 -9.47
N THR A 14 -16.17 15.63 -9.55
CA THR A 14 -15.73 15.03 -10.82
C THR A 14 -16.33 13.66 -11.06
N GLY A 15 -17.17 13.16 -10.16
CA GLY A 15 -17.78 11.83 -10.26
C GLY A 15 -16.80 10.66 -10.06
N VAL A 16 -15.56 10.94 -9.63
CA VAL A 16 -14.52 9.90 -9.45
C VAL A 16 -14.54 9.25 -8.07
N ALA A 17 -15.36 9.75 -7.14
CA ALA A 17 -15.43 9.26 -5.77
C ALA A 17 -15.67 7.75 -5.68
N ALA A 18 -16.65 7.24 -6.44
CA ALA A 18 -16.97 5.82 -6.47
C ALA A 18 -15.79 4.96 -6.99
N GLU A 19 -15.05 5.44 -7.99
CA GLU A 19 -13.89 4.70 -8.51
C GLU A 19 -12.71 4.74 -7.53
N VAL A 20 -12.53 5.85 -6.81
CA VAL A 20 -11.52 5.94 -5.74
C VAL A 20 -11.85 4.98 -4.61
N GLU A 21 -13.10 4.93 -4.15
CA GLU A 21 -13.55 3.98 -3.13
C GLU A 21 -13.35 2.53 -3.58
N ARG A 22 -13.69 2.24 -4.85
CA ARG A 22 -13.44 0.93 -5.47
C ARG A 22 -11.96 0.57 -5.48
N HIS A 23 -11.08 1.50 -5.85
CA HIS A 23 -9.62 1.29 -5.83
C HIS A 23 -9.12 1.04 -4.40
N ILE A 24 -9.58 1.83 -3.42
CA ILE A 24 -9.23 1.64 -2.00
C ILE A 24 -9.63 0.24 -1.55
N ASP A 25 -10.81 -0.24 -1.94
CA ASP A 25 -11.25 -1.58 -1.58
C ASP A 25 -10.41 -2.68 -2.24
N ILE A 26 -10.02 -2.53 -3.51
CA ILE A 26 -9.10 -3.47 -4.17
C ILE A 26 -7.75 -3.52 -3.43
N HIS A 27 -7.22 -2.36 -3.03
CA HIS A 27 -6.00 -2.30 -2.23
C HIS A 27 -6.16 -2.91 -0.83
N ARG A 28 -7.32 -2.74 -0.18
CA ARG A 28 -7.64 -3.41 1.08
C ARG A 28 -7.65 -4.93 0.93
N GLN A 29 -8.28 -5.43 -0.13
CA GLN A 29 -8.30 -6.86 -0.44
C GLN A 29 -6.89 -7.39 -0.69
N ALA A 30 -6.08 -6.66 -1.46
CA ALA A 30 -4.68 -7.01 -1.69
C ALA A 30 -3.87 -7.06 -0.38
N TYR A 31 -4.01 -6.07 0.50
CA TYR A 31 -3.36 -6.05 1.82
C TYR A 31 -3.72 -7.28 2.67
N ASN A 32 -5.02 -7.60 2.72
CA ASN A 32 -5.52 -8.74 3.46
C ASN A 32 -5.10 -10.07 2.86
N HIS A 33 -5.00 -10.14 1.53
CA HIS A 33 -4.49 -11.30 0.84
C HIS A 33 -2.98 -11.49 1.08
N THR A 34 -2.18 -10.41 1.06
CA THR A 34 -0.77 -10.45 1.50
C THR A 34 -0.66 -11.04 2.90
N ARG A 35 -1.51 -10.59 3.83
CA ARG A 35 -1.55 -11.12 5.19
C ARG A 35 -1.87 -12.63 5.22
N TYR A 36 -2.84 -13.07 4.42
CA TYR A 36 -3.23 -14.47 4.34
C TYR A 36 -2.09 -15.34 3.81
N GLU A 37 -1.49 -14.97 2.69
CA GLU A 37 -0.41 -15.74 2.07
C GLU A 37 0.84 -15.76 2.94
N TYR A 38 1.16 -14.65 3.61
CA TYR A 38 2.23 -14.60 4.61
C TYR A 38 2.01 -15.62 5.74
N GLN A 39 0.77 -15.86 6.16
CA GLN A 39 0.49 -16.83 7.23
C GLN A 39 0.36 -18.28 6.76
N THR A 40 0.09 -18.50 5.47
CA THR A 40 -0.37 -19.81 4.97
C THR A 40 0.65 -20.49 4.07
N LEU A 41 1.49 -19.74 3.36
CA LEU A 41 2.50 -20.34 2.51
C LEU A 41 3.73 -20.72 3.33
N ASP A 42 3.91 -22.03 3.42
CA ASP A 42 5.09 -22.68 3.96
C ASP A 42 6.16 -22.72 2.86
N THR A 43 6.87 -21.60 2.69
CA THR A 43 8.11 -21.58 1.91
C THR A 43 9.27 -21.79 2.87
N ASP A 44 10.07 -22.83 2.62
CA ASP A 44 11.21 -23.30 3.42
C ASP A 44 11.83 -22.19 4.29
N GLU A 45 11.45 -22.22 5.58
CA GLU A 45 11.71 -21.25 6.66
C GLU A 45 10.65 -20.13 6.83
N ASP A 46 9.43 -20.53 7.21
CA ASP A 46 8.45 -19.76 8.02
C ASP A 46 7.83 -18.47 7.44
N ASN A 47 8.08 -18.06 6.20
CA ASN A 47 7.35 -16.98 5.48
C ASN A 47 7.81 -16.86 4.01
N ILE A 48 7.04 -16.15 3.15
CA ILE A 48 7.43 -15.72 1.77
C ILE A 48 8.78 -14.93 1.72
N GLY A 49 9.40 -14.65 2.86
CA GLY A 49 10.74 -14.08 2.99
C GLY A 49 10.74 -12.56 3.08
N SER A 50 10.35 -11.87 2.00
CA SER A 50 10.39 -10.40 1.96
C SER A 50 9.28 -9.78 1.11
N ALA A 51 9.04 -8.47 1.29
CA ALA A 51 8.12 -7.71 0.47
C ALA A 51 8.41 -7.88 -1.02
N TYR A 52 9.68 -7.89 -1.41
CA TYR A 52 10.10 -8.08 -2.80
C TYR A 52 9.69 -9.45 -3.36
N GLN A 53 9.89 -10.53 -2.60
CA GLN A 53 9.47 -11.87 -3.04
C GLN A 53 7.94 -11.96 -3.16
N HIS A 54 7.22 -11.40 -2.18
CA HIS A 54 5.76 -11.36 -2.21
C HIS A 54 5.21 -10.53 -3.38
N GLN A 55 5.88 -9.43 -3.73
CA GLN A 55 5.52 -8.61 -4.89
C GLN A 55 5.63 -9.36 -6.22
N LYS A 56 6.53 -10.35 -6.34
CA LYS A 56 6.62 -11.16 -7.58
C LYS A 56 5.35 -11.96 -7.84
N ARG A 57 4.64 -12.33 -6.78
CA ARG A 57 3.37 -13.06 -6.83
C ARG A 57 2.19 -12.20 -7.27
N LEU A 58 2.36 -10.88 -7.33
CA LEU A 58 1.33 -10.00 -7.91
C LEU A 58 1.04 -10.33 -9.38
N THR A 59 1.96 -10.98 -10.09
CA THR A 59 1.70 -11.49 -11.44
C THR A 59 0.68 -12.63 -11.38
N GLU A 60 0.93 -13.64 -10.54
CA GLU A 60 0.03 -14.77 -10.30
C GLU A 60 -1.35 -14.29 -9.82
N TRP A 61 -1.39 -13.34 -8.89
CA TRP A 61 -2.64 -12.77 -8.38
C TRP A 61 -3.49 -12.13 -9.47
N LYS A 62 -2.87 -11.51 -10.48
CA LYS A 62 -3.59 -10.86 -11.57
C LYS A 62 -4.18 -11.86 -12.56
N ASP A 63 -3.50 -12.98 -12.72
CA ASP A 63 -3.97 -14.09 -13.55
C ASP A 63 -5.14 -14.82 -12.85
N GLU A 64 -5.04 -15.05 -11.55
CA GLU A 64 -6.08 -15.71 -10.75
C GLU A 64 -7.27 -14.79 -10.43
N TRP A 65 -7.00 -13.54 -10.04
CA TRP A 65 -8.01 -12.53 -9.71
C TRP A 65 -7.82 -11.27 -10.56
N PRO A 66 -8.51 -11.18 -11.72
CA PRO A 66 -8.40 -10.04 -12.64
C PRO A 66 -8.77 -8.68 -12.03
N VAL A 67 -9.38 -8.65 -10.84
CA VAL A 67 -9.67 -7.42 -10.09
C VAL A 67 -8.39 -6.64 -9.76
N PHE A 68 -7.27 -7.31 -9.48
CA PHE A 68 -6.00 -6.65 -9.18
C PHE A 68 -5.36 -5.99 -10.41
N SER A 69 -5.76 -6.39 -11.62
CA SER A 69 -5.38 -5.72 -12.87
C SER A 69 -6.13 -4.41 -13.11
N LYS A 70 -7.15 -4.09 -12.30
CA LYS A 70 -7.91 -2.83 -12.39
C LYS A 70 -7.22 -1.66 -11.68
N VAL A 71 -6.21 -1.92 -10.85
CA VAL A 71 -5.43 -0.89 -10.17
C VAL A 71 -3.99 -0.85 -10.69
N HIS A 72 -3.32 0.28 -10.48
CA HIS A 72 -1.97 0.48 -10.98
C HIS A 72 -0.95 -0.41 -10.25
N SER A 73 -0.09 -1.11 -11.01
CA SER A 73 0.88 -2.07 -10.47
C SER A 73 1.78 -1.50 -9.36
N LYS A 74 2.27 -0.25 -9.50
CA LYS A 74 3.10 0.37 -8.44
C LYS A 74 2.33 0.60 -7.14
N ALA A 75 1.05 0.95 -7.20
CA ALA A 75 0.26 1.13 -5.98
C ALA A 75 -0.01 -0.22 -5.31
N LEU A 76 -0.18 -1.28 -6.10
CA LEU A 76 -0.33 -2.64 -5.60
C LEU A 76 0.96 -3.13 -4.91
N GLN A 77 2.12 -2.86 -5.51
CA GLN A 77 3.43 -3.11 -4.90
C GLN A 77 3.59 -2.34 -3.57
N LYS A 78 3.21 -1.06 -3.53
CA LYS A 78 3.20 -0.26 -2.28
C LYS A 78 2.24 -0.78 -1.22
N THR A 79 1.16 -1.46 -1.62
CA THR A 79 0.24 -2.10 -0.70
C THR A 79 0.88 -3.29 0.00
N VAL A 80 1.63 -4.11 -0.75
CA VAL A 80 2.41 -5.22 -0.20
C VAL A 80 3.51 -4.67 0.73
N GLU A 81 4.25 -3.64 0.31
CA GLU A 81 5.26 -3.00 1.17
C GLU A 81 4.67 -2.50 2.48
N ARG A 82 3.52 -1.81 2.44
CA ARG A 82 2.82 -1.34 3.63
C ARG A 82 2.52 -2.47 4.63
N PHE A 83 2.24 -3.68 4.15
CA PHE A 83 2.06 -4.83 5.04
C PHE A 83 3.36 -5.21 5.76
N TYR A 84 4.47 -5.30 5.03
CA TYR A 84 5.77 -5.63 5.61
C TYR A 84 6.32 -4.51 6.51
N ASP A 85 6.11 -3.24 6.17
CA ASP A 85 6.46 -2.11 7.03
C ASP A 85 5.70 -2.18 8.36
N ASN A 86 4.40 -2.51 8.32
CA ASN A 86 3.61 -2.70 9.53
C ASN A 86 4.11 -3.88 10.38
N LEU A 87 4.56 -4.98 9.75
CA LEU A 87 5.18 -6.10 10.45
C LEU A 87 6.52 -5.70 11.10
N SER A 88 7.37 -4.98 10.37
CA SER A 88 8.66 -4.48 10.86
C SER A 88 8.48 -3.57 12.07
N ASN A 89 7.58 -2.58 11.97
CA ASN A 89 7.23 -1.68 13.08
C ASN A 89 6.70 -2.44 14.31
N LEU A 90 5.95 -3.53 14.10
CA LEU A 90 5.44 -4.37 15.18
C LEU A 90 6.57 -5.16 15.86
N SER A 91 7.51 -5.67 15.07
CA SER A 91 8.71 -6.36 15.54
C SER A 91 9.60 -5.44 16.38
N GLU A 92 9.85 -4.21 15.90
CA GLU A 92 10.61 -3.20 16.64
C GLU A 92 9.97 -2.87 17.99
N LYS A 93 8.64 -2.69 18.02
CA LYS A 93 7.92 -2.48 19.29
C LYS A 93 8.08 -3.65 20.26
N LYS A 94 8.07 -4.89 19.75
CA LYS A 94 8.31 -6.09 20.57
C LYS A 94 9.72 -6.09 21.15
N GLN A 95 10.73 -5.75 20.35
CA GLN A 95 12.13 -5.68 20.77
C GLN A 95 12.34 -4.59 21.83
N ASN A 96 11.61 -3.49 21.75
CA ASN A 96 11.59 -2.41 22.74
C ASN A 96 10.80 -2.74 24.02
N GLY A 97 10.41 -4.02 24.23
CA GLY A 97 9.76 -4.49 25.45
C GLY A 97 8.25 -4.26 25.52
N HIS A 98 7.60 -3.80 24.45
CA HIS A 98 6.14 -3.65 24.44
C HIS A 98 5.44 -4.99 24.18
N LYS A 99 4.32 -5.22 24.88
CA LYS A 99 3.40 -6.33 24.56
C LYS A 99 2.67 -6.00 23.26
N VAL A 100 3.01 -6.72 22.19
CA VAL A 100 2.39 -6.56 20.87
C VAL A 100 1.50 -7.75 20.53
N GLY A 101 0.37 -7.48 19.87
CA GLY A 101 -0.47 -8.50 19.25
C GLY A 101 0.02 -8.85 17.84
N TRP A 102 -0.89 -9.30 16.98
CA TRP A 102 -0.64 -9.53 15.56
C TRP A 102 -1.36 -8.49 14.68
N LEU A 103 -0.99 -8.39 13.40
CA LEU A 103 -1.72 -7.57 12.46
C LEU A 103 -3.13 -8.14 12.21
N ASN A 104 -4.14 -7.29 12.35
CA ASN A 104 -5.54 -7.66 12.11
C ASN A 104 -5.90 -7.61 10.63
N TRP A 105 -6.90 -8.41 10.26
CA TRP A 105 -7.61 -8.26 8.98
C TRP A 105 -8.25 -6.88 8.91
N LYS A 106 -8.13 -6.20 7.77
CA LYS A 106 -8.62 -4.83 7.58
C LYS A 106 -10.06 -4.81 7.09
N SER A 107 -10.94 -4.27 7.93
CA SER A 107 -12.30 -3.89 7.52
C SER A 107 -12.27 -2.66 6.59
N PRO A 108 -13.36 -2.38 5.83
CA PRO A 108 -13.44 -1.19 4.99
C PRO A 108 -13.17 0.12 5.75
N SER A 109 -13.57 0.19 7.02
CA SER A 109 -13.34 1.38 7.87
C SER A 109 -11.88 1.58 8.29
N GLU A 110 -11.06 0.52 8.27
CA GLU A 110 -9.66 0.56 8.73
C GLU A 110 -8.65 0.72 7.60
N TYR A 111 -9.10 0.67 6.34
CA TYR A 111 -8.24 0.83 5.16
C TYR A 111 -8.83 1.88 4.23
N GLN A 112 -8.40 3.14 4.43
CA GLN A 112 -8.96 4.32 3.75
C GLN A 112 -7.91 5.10 2.95
N SER A 113 -6.72 4.53 2.78
CA SER A 113 -5.62 5.21 2.10
C SER A 113 -4.86 4.25 1.19
N LEU A 114 -4.34 4.80 0.10
CA LEU A 114 -3.47 4.13 -0.85
C LEU A 114 -2.25 5.00 -1.10
N THR A 115 -1.14 4.38 -1.48
CA THR A 115 0.14 5.07 -1.69
C THR A 115 0.60 4.85 -3.12
N TYR A 116 0.91 5.93 -3.81
CA TYR A 116 1.58 5.90 -5.11
C TYR A 116 3.01 6.40 -4.92
N SER A 117 4.01 5.57 -5.24
CA SER A 117 5.38 6.09 -5.42
C SER A 117 5.46 6.78 -6.78
N GLN A 118 5.17 8.07 -6.80
CA GLN A 118 5.44 8.89 -7.95
C GLN A 118 6.94 9.23 -7.96
N SER A 119 7.70 8.59 -8.85
CA SER A 119 9.04 9.04 -9.22
C SER A 119 8.92 9.77 -10.57
N GLY A 120 9.19 11.06 -10.62
CA GLY A 120 9.36 11.77 -11.90
C GLY A 120 8.49 13.01 -12.16
N PHE A 121 7.96 13.68 -11.14
CA PHE A 121 7.63 15.10 -11.34
C PHE A 121 8.73 15.96 -10.76
N GLU A 122 9.41 16.69 -11.63
CA GLU A 122 10.22 17.83 -11.26
C GLU A 122 9.32 19.06 -11.40
N LEU A 123 9.11 19.81 -10.32
CA LEU A 123 8.49 21.12 -10.41
C LEU A 123 9.47 22.03 -11.16
N LYS A 124 9.34 22.12 -12.49
CA LYS A 124 9.98 23.21 -13.22
C LYS A 124 9.32 24.50 -12.77
N ASN A 125 10.09 25.37 -12.12
CA ASN A 125 9.66 26.72 -11.73
C ASN A 125 9.44 27.59 -12.99
N THR A 126 8.45 27.27 -13.82
CA THR A 126 8.06 28.10 -14.98
C THR A 126 6.96 29.11 -14.64
N SER A 127 6.35 29.02 -13.46
CA SER A 127 5.56 30.12 -12.91
C SER A 127 6.52 31.05 -12.17
N GLY A 128 6.85 32.22 -12.73
CA GLY A 128 7.79 33.20 -12.17
C GLY A 128 7.37 33.85 -10.84
N ARG A 129 6.96 33.05 -9.85
CA ARG A 129 6.66 33.46 -8.49
C ARG A 129 7.62 32.72 -7.56
N THR A 130 8.52 33.47 -6.95
CA THR A 130 9.40 33.01 -5.88
C THR A 130 8.54 32.52 -4.71
N ALA A 131 8.55 31.21 -4.45
CA ALA A 131 8.06 30.70 -3.19
C ALA A 131 9.10 31.05 -2.12
N THR A 132 8.74 31.95 -1.19
CA THR A 132 9.57 32.24 -0.02
C THR A 132 9.44 31.08 0.95
N ILE A 133 10.60 30.60 1.43
CA ILE A 133 10.80 29.44 2.31
C ILE A 133 10.33 29.77 3.72
#